data_AF-A0AAV2ZAH1-F1
#
_entry.id   AF-A0AAV2ZAH1-F1
#
_cell.length_a   1.000
_cell.length_b   1.000
_cell.length_c   1.000
_cell.angle_alpha   90.00
_cell.angle_beta   90.00
_cell.angle_gamma   90.00
#
_symmetry.space_group_name_H-M   'P 1'
#
loop_
_entity.id
_entity.type
_entity.pdbx_description
1 polymer ?
#
loop_
_entity_poly.entity_id
_entity_poly.type
_entity_poly.pdbx_seq_one_letter_code
_entity_poly.pdbx_strand_id
1 'polypeptide(L)' 'MRQLFGMFPEVIMVDTTYKTNSMRYKLFSIMVEDAFGLASLFSMPMLTRRLARTWHFA' A
#
# COMPACT_ATOMS: atom_id res chain seq x y z
N MET A 1 4.10 0.87 29.65
CA MET A 1 4.62 1.68 28.52
C MET A 1 5.00 0.88 27.29
N ARG A 2 5.58 -0.34 27.38
CA ARG A 2 6.04 -1.07 26.18
C ARG A 2 4.93 -1.48 25.19
N GLN A 3 3.72 -1.82 25.65
CA GLN A 3 2.63 -2.24 24.75
C GLN A 3 2.07 -1.13 23.87
N LEU A 4 2.01 0.12 24.36
CA LEU A 4 1.42 1.22 23.58
C LEU A 4 2.36 1.63 22.43
N PHE A 5 3.67 1.66 22.66
CA PHE A 5 4.67 1.99 21.64
C PHE A 5 4.94 0.83 20.67
N GLY A 6 4.76 -0.43 21.09
CA GLY A 6 4.84 -1.59 20.18
C GLY A 6 3.68 -1.72 19.19
N MET A 7 2.61 -0.93 19.34
CA MET A 7 1.48 -0.89 18.39
C MET A 7 1.64 0.17 17.31
N PHE A 8 2.63 1.07 17.42
CA PHE A 8 2.89 2.10 16.43
C PHE A 8 4.07 1.69 15.55
N PRO A 9 3.97 1.88 14.23
CA PRO A 9 5.11 1.65 13.36
C PRO A 9 6.19 2.70 13.58
N GLU A 10 7.44 2.25 13.66
CA GLU A 10 8.61 3.14 13.78
C GLU A 10 8.97 3.75 12.42
N VAL A 11 8.83 2.98 11.34
CA VAL A 11 9.13 3.41 9.99
C VAL A 11 7.97 3.06 9.06
N ILE A 12 7.58 4.04 8.26
CA ILE A 12 6.62 3.86 7.16
C ILE A 12 7.33 4.27 5.87
N MET A 13 7.43 3.34 4.91
CA MET A 13 7.87 3.64 3.56
C MET A 13 6.68 3.53 2.61
N VAL A 14 6.49 4.57 1.81
CA VAL A 14 5.46 4.60 0.76
C VAL A 14 6.17 4.72 -0.58
N ASP A 15 5.94 3.75 -1.45
CA ASP A 15 6.43 3.80 -2.84
C ASP A 15 5.28 3.87 -3.83
N THR A 16 5.61 4.27 -5.07
CA THR A 16 4.71 4.08 -6.19
C THR A 16 5.46 3.47 -7.35
N THR A 17 4.89 2.43 -7.95
CA THR A 17 5.42 1.83 -9.16
C THR A 17 4.42 1.98 -10.30
N TYR A 18 4.92 2.35 -11.48
CA TYR A 18 4.09 2.51 -12.68
C TYR A 18 4.36 1.35 -13.64
N LYS A 19 3.29 0.76 -14.19
CA LYS A 19 3.36 -0.31 -15.21
C LYS A 19 4.02 -1.63 -14.77
N THR A 20 4.10 -1.91 -13.48
CA THR A 20 4.66 -3.16 -12.92
C THR A 20 3.63 -4.30 -12.82
N ASN A 21 2.36 -4.07 -13.17
CA ASN A 21 1.32 -5.11 -13.22
C ASN A 21 0.73 -5.27 -14.64
N SER A 22 0.05 -6.40 -14.87
CA SER A 22 -0.61 -6.74 -16.16
C SER A 22 -1.61 -5.68 -16.62
N MET A 23 -2.28 -5.02 -15.66
CA MET A 23 -3.26 -3.97 -15.91
C MET A 23 -2.63 -2.57 -16.11
N ARG A 24 -1.31 -2.45 -16.02
CA ARG A 24 -0.53 -1.21 -16.13
C ARG A 24 -0.98 -0.06 -15.23
N TYR A 25 -1.61 -0.37 -14.09
CA TYR A 25 -2.01 0.65 -13.12
C TYR A 25 -0.81 1.15 -12.31
N LYS A 26 -0.96 2.35 -11.74
CA LYS A 26 -0.08 2.78 -10.65
C LYS A 26 -0.39 1.90 -9.44
N LEU A 27 0.63 1.26 -8.88
CA LEU A 27 0.56 0.59 -7.60
C LEU A 27 1.15 1.51 -6.55
N PHE A 28 0.48 1.59 -5.40
CA PHE A 28 1.10 2.06 -4.17
C PHE A 28 1.51 0.85 -3.37
N SER A 29 2.74 0.84 -2.85
CA SER A 29 3.08 -0.09 -1.78
C SER A 29 3.42 0.67 -0.50
N ILE A 30 3.04 0.06 0.61
CA ILE A 30 3.28 0.57 1.95
C ILE A 30 4.05 -0.52 2.68
N MET A 31 5.25 -0.20 3.13
CA MET A 31 6.02 -1.02 4.03
C MET A 31 5.95 -0.40 5.42
N VAL A 32 5.59 -1.22 6.39
CA VAL A 32 5.39 -0.82 7.78
C VAL A 32 6.34 -1.66 8.63
N GLU A 33 7.22 -1.01 9.37
CA GLU A 33 8.12 -1.64 10.34
C GLU A 33 7.70 -1.24 11.76
N ASP A 34 7.49 -2.21 12.64
CA ASP A 34 7.16 -1.98 14.04
C ASP A 34 8.41 -1.80 14.92
N ALA A 35 8.20 -1.47 16.20
CA ALA A 35 9.28 -1.30 17.17
C ALA A 35 10.09 -2.56 17.50
N PHE A 36 9.69 -3.71 16.94
CA PHE A 36 10.40 -4.97 17.05
C PHE A 36 11.14 -5.34 15.76
N GLY A 37 11.11 -4.47 14.75
CA GLY A 37 11.77 -4.67 13.46
C GLY A 37 11.02 -5.64 12.53
N LEU A 38 9.74 -5.96 12.81
CA LEU A 38 8.93 -6.77 11.92
C LEU A 38 8.34 -5.90 10.81
N ALA A 39 8.61 -6.27 9.56
CA ALA A 39 8.14 -5.55 8.39
C ALA A 39 6.95 -6.25 7.71
N SER A 40 5.90 -5.48 7.41
CA SER A 40 4.75 -5.91 6.60
C SER A 40 4.64 -5.07 5.32
N LEU A 41 4.42 -5.72 4.18
CA LEU A 41 4.24 -5.08 2.88
C LEU A 41 2.80 -5.20 2.40
N PHE A 42 2.20 -4.06 2.06
CA PHE A 42 0.88 -3.97 1.45
C PHE A 42 1.00 -3.35 0.07
N SER A 43 0.36 -3.94 -0.94
CA SER A 43 0.32 -3.40 -2.30
C SER A 43 -1.12 -3.19 -2.73
N MET A 44 -1.47 -1.97 -3.14
CA MET A 44 -2.83 -1.61 -3.55
C MET A 44 -2.84 -0.95 -4.93
N PRO A 45 -3.76 -1.34 -5.83
CA PRO A 45 -3.92 -0.67 -7.11
C PRO A 45 -4.61 0.68 -6.95
N MET A 46 -4.04 1.71 -7.56
CA MET A 46 -4.66 3.03 -7.65
C MET A 46 -5.78 3.01 -8.68
N LEU A 47 -7.02 2.80 -8.21
CA LEU A 47 -8.21 2.96 -9.03
C LEU A 47 -8.46 4.46 -9.27
N THR A 48 -8.15 4.93 -10.47
CA THR A 48 -8.51 6.29 -10.88
C THR A 48 -10.01 6.37 -11.20
N ARG A 49 -10.62 7.57 -11.02
CA ARG A 49 -12.03 7.83 -11.38
C ARG A 49 -12.40 7.39 -12.81
N ARG A 50 -11.43 7.35 -13.72
CA ARG A 50 -11.61 6.88 -15.10
C ARG A 50 -11.99 5.39 -15.17
N LEU A 51 -11.49 4.57 -14.24
CA LEU A 51 -11.73 3.13 -14.21
C LEU A 51 -12.98 2.77 -13.42
N ALA A 52 -13.32 3.53 -12.37
CA ALA A 52 -14.56 3.31 -11.61
C ALA A 52 -15.81 3.33 -12.52
N ARG A 53 -15.80 4.12 -13.60
CA ARG A 53 -16.89 4.15 -14.60
C ARG A 53 -16.93 2.95 -15.54
N THR A 54 -15.80 2.28 -15.80
CA THR A 54 -15.77 1.12 -16.69
C THR A 54 -16.28 -0.17 -16.02
N TRP A 55 -16.37 -0.20 -14.69
CA TRP A 55 -16.92 -1.34 -13.94
C TRP A 55 -18.45 -1.38 -13.90
N HIS A 56 -19.15 -0.31 -14.31
CA HIS A 56 -20.61 -0.29 -14.39
C HIS A 56 -21.19 -0.86 -15.70
N PHE A 57 -20.34 -1.43 -16.57
CA PHE A 57 -20.73 -1.96 -17.89
C PHE A 57 -20.18 -3.37 -18.17
N ALA A 58 -19.80 -4.13 -17.14
CA ALA A 58 -19.35 -5.51 -17.26
C ALA A 58 -20.30 -6.47 -16.54
#